data_AF-A0A936N6F6-F1
#
_entry.id   AF-A0A936N6F6-F1
#
_cell.length_a   1.000
_cell.length_b   1.000
_cell.length_c   1.000
_cell.angle_alpha   90.00
_cell.angle_beta   90.00
_cell.angle_gamma   90.00
#
_symmetry.space_group_name_H-M   'P 1'
#
loop_
_entity.id
_entity.type
_entity.pdbx_description
1 polymer ?
#
loop_
_entity_poly.entity_id
_entity_poly.type
_entity_poly.pdbx_seq_one_letter_code
_entity_poly.pdbx_strand_id
1 'polypeptide(L)'
;MAKTVKLQELNRQYEFVCNEWVQKFCNKQQIDFDGWIGDEVGGIASFACQYFFNLSDIILDLNTKQPKGLILNWQSEDVDFNMFNEKQQHINYKSYTMGLRHEQLNNSSNEK
;
A
#
# COMPACT_ATOMS: atom_id res chain seq x y z
N MET A 1 -15.26 29.11 20.52
CA MET A 1 -15.81 27.75 20.27
C MET A 1 -15.33 27.31 18.89
N ALA A 2 -14.64 26.18 18.78
CA ALA A 2 -14.27 25.64 17.48
C ALA A 2 -15.56 25.31 16.69
N LYS A 3 -15.64 25.73 15.42
CA LYS A 3 -16.72 25.28 14.54
C LYS A 3 -16.54 23.78 14.31
N THR A 4 -17.41 22.97 14.88
CA THR A 4 -17.41 21.52 14.64
C THR A 4 -18.03 21.26 13.28
N VAL A 5 -17.31 20.52 12.43
CA VAL A 5 -17.84 20.03 11.14
C VAL A 5 -18.92 18.99 11.42
N LYS A 6 -20.01 18.99 10.64
CA LYS A 6 -21.05 17.96 10.74
C LYS A 6 -20.47 16.62 10.28
N LEU A 7 -20.86 15.51 10.91
CA LEU A 7 -20.33 14.17 10.59
C LEU A 7 -20.41 13.82 9.10
N GLN A 8 -21.52 14.12 8.44
CA GLN A 8 -21.69 13.87 6.99
C GLN A 8 -20.68 14.64 6.13
N GLU A 9 -20.43 15.91 6.48
CA GLU A 9 -19.46 16.74 5.78
C GLU A 9 -18.03 16.27 6.05
N LEU A 10 -17.75 15.83 7.29
CA LEU A 10 -16.47 15.24 7.65
C LEU A 10 -16.17 13.98 6.82
N ASN A 11 -17.15 13.08 6.67
CA ASN A 11 -17.01 11.87 5.87
C ASN A 11 -16.79 12.21 4.38
N ARG A 12 -17.56 13.16 3.83
CA ARG A 12 -17.39 13.59 2.44
C ARG A 12 -16.00 14.16 2.18
N GLN A 13 -15.48 14.97 3.10
CA GLN A 13 -14.12 15.53 2.99
C GLN A 13 -13.06 14.44 3.08
N TYR A 14 -13.23 13.48 3.98
CA TYR A 14 -12.35 12.33 4.12
C TYR A 14 -12.31 11.50 2.84
N GLU A 15 -13.47 11.09 2.32
CA GLU A 15 -13.56 10.31 1.08
C GLU A 15 -12.94 11.04 -0.12
N PHE A 16 -13.20 12.34 -0.24
CA PHE A 16 -12.58 13.17 -1.27
C PHE A 16 -11.05 13.15 -1.17
N VAL A 17 -10.48 13.36 0.02
CA VAL A 17 -9.03 13.36 0.23
C VAL A 17 -8.43 11.99 -0.05
N CYS A 18 -9.05 10.90 0.40
CA CYS A 18 -8.61 9.53 0.11
C CYS A 18 -8.54 9.26 -1.40
N ASN A 19 -9.58 9.66 -2.15
CA ASN A 19 -9.61 9.47 -3.59
C ASN A 19 -8.57 10.36 -4.32
N GLU A 20 -8.30 11.58 -3.84
CA GLU A 20 -7.23 12.42 -4.39
C GLU A 20 -5.84 11.79 -4.21
N TRP A 21 -5.59 11.14 -3.07
CA TRP A 21 -4.35 10.37 -2.86
C TRP A 21 -4.22 9.23 -3.85
N VAL A 22 -5.28 8.43 -4.01
CA VAL A 22 -5.33 7.32 -4.97
C VAL A 22 -5.13 7.82 -6.40
N GLN A 23 -5.77 8.92 -6.80
CA GLN A 23 -5.60 9.47 -8.15
C GLN A 23 -4.16 9.92 -8.42
N LYS A 24 -3.51 10.57 -7.45
CA LYS A 24 -2.08 10.93 -7.57
C LYS A 24 -1.20 9.69 -7.72
N PHE A 25 -1.53 8.63 -6.99
CA PHE A 25 -0.85 7.35 -7.09
C PHE A 25 -1.05 6.68 -8.45
N CYS A 26 -2.28 6.59 -8.95
CA CYS A 26 -2.60 6.09 -10.29
C CYS A 26 -1.80 6.83 -11.37
N ASN A 27 -1.75 8.16 -11.29
CA ASN A 27 -0.98 8.97 -12.22
C ASN A 27 0.53 8.70 -12.14
N LYS A 28 1.07 8.52 -10.93
CA LYS A 28 2.49 8.16 -10.75
C LYS A 28 2.80 6.77 -11.34
N GLN A 29 1.99 5.77 -10.98
CA GLN A 29 2.24 4.38 -11.33
C GLN A 29 1.76 4.03 -12.75
N GLN A 30 0.93 4.87 -13.36
CA GLN A 30 0.25 4.63 -14.63
C GLN A 30 -0.57 3.33 -14.56
N ILE A 31 -1.42 3.25 -13.54
CA ILE A 31 -2.27 2.09 -13.26
C ILE A 31 -3.69 2.55 -12.93
N ASP A 32 -4.68 1.76 -13.33
CA ASP A 32 -6.08 2.05 -13.10
C ASP A 32 -6.51 1.63 -11.68
N PHE A 33 -7.39 2.43 -11.08
CA PHE A 33 -8.01 2.16 -9.78
C PHE A 33 -9.33 1.42 -10.00
N ASP A 34 -9.44 0.22 -9.43
CA ASP A 34 -10.65 -0.60 -9.58
C ASP A 34 -11.71 -0.28 -8.52
N GLY A 35 -11.28 0.20 -7.35
CA GLY A 35 -12.16 0.52 -6.24
C GLY A 35 -11.56 0.21 -4.87
N TRP A 36 -12.29 0.63 -3.84
CA TRP A 36 -11.98 0.30 -2.45
C TRP A 36 -12.53 -1.08 -2.11
N ILE A 37 -11.73 -1.92 -1.45
CA ILE A 37 -12.17 -3.23 -1.01
C ILE A 37 -13.28 -3.08 0.03
N GLY A 38 -14.40 -3.78 -0.17
CA GLY A 38 -15.56 -3.74 0.73
C GLY A 38 -16.27 -2.38 0.77
N ASP A 39 -16.05 -1.52 -0.23
CA ASP A 39 -16.54 -0.13 -0.23
C ASP A 39 -15.99 0.73 0.94
N GLU A 40 -14.90 0.30 1.58
CA GLU A 40 -14.26 0.99 2.70
C GLU A 40 -13.23 2.03 2.22
N VAL A 41 -13.69 3.26 1.97
CA VAL A 41 -12.83 4.35 1.52
C VAL A 41 -11.72 4.65 2.54
N GLY A 42 -10.47 4.67 2.05
CA GLY A 42 -9.28 4.89 2.86
C GLY A 42 -8.72 3.63 3.55
N GLY A 43 -9.33 2.47 3.31
CA GLY A 43 -8.77 1.15 3.68
C GLY A 43 -7.80 0.64 2.62
N ILE A 44 -8.17 -0.46 1.97
CA ILE A 44 -7.38 -1.12 0.93
C ILE A 44 -7.92 -0.73 -0.45
N ALA A 45 -7.04 -0.19 -1.30
CA ALA A 45 -7.33 0.15 -2.68
C ALA A 45 -6.88 -0.98 -3.63
N SER A 46 -7.76 -1.36 -4.57
CA SER A 46 -7.50 -2.35 -5.63
C SER A 46 -7.06 -1.67 -6.92
N PHE A 47 -6.07 -2.26 -7.60
CA PHE A 47 -5.56 -1.77 -8.87
C PHE A 47 -5.27 -2.92 -9.85
N ALA A 48 -5.68 -2.73 -11.11
CA ALA A 48 -5.47 -3.66 -12.21
C ALA A 48 -5.79 -5.14 -11.87
N CYS A 49 -6.82 -5.38 -11.06
CA CYS A 49 -7.32 -6.68 -10.62
C CYS A 49 -6.33 -7.57 -9.82
N GLN A 50 -5.11 -7.09 -9.53
CA GLN A 50 -4.06 -7.92 -8.91
C GLN A 50 -3.28 -7.24 -7.79
N TYR A 51 -3.32 -5.90 -7.72
CA TYR A 51 -2.59 -5.14 -6.71
C TYR A 51 -3.53 -4.60 -5.64
N PHE A 52 -3.12 -4.72 -4.38
CA PHE A 52 -3.91 -4.33 -3.23
C PHE A 52 -3.02 -3.58 -2.25
N PHE A 53 -3.29 -2.29 -2.05
CA PHE A 53 -2.46 -1.43 -1.21
C PHE A 53 -3.29 -0.73 -0.16
N ASN A 54 -2.79 -0.70 1.08
CA ASN A 54 -3.35 0.19 2.09
C ASN A 54 -3.11 1.64 1.69
N LEU A 55 -4.06 2.52 2.00
CA LEU A 55 -3.88 3.96 1.77
C LEU A 55 -2.60 4.50 2.46
N SER A 56 -2.20 3.95 3.61
CA SER A 56 -0.96 4.36 4.29
C SER A 56 0.30 4.09 3.45
N ASP A 57 0.34 2.96 2.73
CA ASP A 57 1.48 2.59 1.88
C ASP A 57 1.51 3.46 0.62
N ILE A 58 0.34 3.79 0.05
CA ILE A 58 0.20 4.77 -1.05
C ILE A 58 0.72 6.15 -0.63
N ILE A 59 0.31 6.63 0.55
CA ILE A 59 0.75 7.92 1.09
C ILE A 59 2.27 7.90 1.32
N LEU A 60 2.81 6.81 1.85
CA LEU A 60 4.26 6.64 2.03
C LEU A 60 5.01 6.70 0.69
N ASP A 61 4.56 5.94 -0.31
CA ASP A 61 5.12 5.87 -1.67
C ASP A 61 5.20 7.26 -2.34
N LEU A 62 4.15 8.07 -2.16
CA LEU A 62 4.07 9.43 -2.69
C LEU A 62 4.94 10.41 -1.91
N ASN A 63 4.82 10.45 -0.57
CA ASN A 63 5.54 11.40 0.27
C ASN A 63 7.06 11.20 0.24
N THR A 64 7.50 9.95 0.15
CA THR A 64 8.92 9.62 0.06
C THR A 64 9.43 9.55 -1.39
N LYS A 65 8.56 9.85 -2.37
CA LYS A 65 8.89 9.89 -3.80
C LYS A 65 9.57 8.60 -4.27
N GLN A 66 9.09 7.45 -3.82
CA GLN A 66 9.64 6.16 -4.24
C GLN A 66 9.63 6.03 -5.76
N PRO A 67 10.55 5.27 -6.37
CA PRO A 67 10.56 5.03 -7.81
C PRO A 67 9.23 4.45 -8.29
N LYS A 68 8.83 4.82 -9.50
CA LYS A 68 7.70 4.19 -10.20
C LYS A 68 7.92 2.68 -10.28
N GLY A 69 6.89 1.90 -9.97
CA GLY A 69 6.92 0.44 -9.97
C GLY A 69 7.45 -0.20 -8.69
N LEU A 70 8.10 0.54 -7.78
CA LEU A 70 8.71 -0.08 -6.58
C LEU A 70 7.67 -0.78 -5.69
N ILE A 71 6.51 -0.16 -5.46
CA ILE A 71 5.43 -0.75 -4.67
C ILE A 71 4.77 -1.95 -5.37
N LEU A 72 4.74 -1.95 -6.70
CA LEU A 72 4.22 -3.09 -7.48
C LEU A 72 5.17 -4.28 -7.35
N ASN A 73 6.47 -4.04 -7.50
CA ASN A 73 7.52 -5.04 -7.32
C ASN A 73 7.49 -5.60 -5.90
N TRP A 74 7.33 -4.74 -4.88
CA TRP A 74 7.22 -5.18 -3.50
C TRP A 74 6.11 -6.24 -3.31
N GLN A 75 4.90 -5.99 -3.81
CA GLN A 75 3.82 -6.98 -3.70
C GLN A 75 4.08 -8.21 -4.56
N SER A 76 4.56 -8.05 -5.80
CA SER A 76 4.88 -9.19 -6.68
C SER A 76 5.95 -10.10 -6.07
N GLU A 77 7.03 -9.55 -5.55
CA GLU A 77 8.10 -10.30 -4.87
C GLU A 77 7.58 -10.98 -3.61
N ASP A 78 6.70 -10.32 -2.84
CA ASP A 78 6.10 -10.92 -1.65
C ASP A 78 5.17 -12.10 -1.99
N VAL A 79 4.39 -12.00 -3.06
CA VAL A 79 3.55 -13.10 -3.56
C VAL A 79 4.43 -14.24 -4.06
N ASP A 80 5.43 -13.96 -4.90
CA ASP A 80 6.32 -14.96 -5.48
C ASP A 80 7.10 -15.71 -4.39
N PHE A 81 7.64 -14.98 -3.41
CA PHE A 81 8.33 -15.57 -2.27
C PHE A 81 7.39 -16.50 -1.48
N ASN A 82 6.16 -16.07 -1.22
CA ASN A 82 5.25 -16.83 -0.37
C ASN A 82 4.47 -17.94 -1.11
N MET A 83 4.49 -17.97 -2.45
CA MET A 83 3.71 -18.92 -3.26
C MET A 83 3.99 -20.39 -2.94
N PHE A 84 5.26 -20.74 -2.66
CA PHE A 84 5.68 -22.12 -2.37
C PHE A 84 6.31 -22.29 -0.98
N ASN A 85 6.31 -21.24 -0.16
CA ASN A 85 6.90 -21.27 1.17
C ASN A 85 5.87 -21.70 2.22
N GLU A 86 6.13 -22.83 2.89
CA GLU A 86 5.27 -23.34 3.96
C GLU A 86 5.17 -22.38 5.16
N LYS A 87 6.20 -21.56 5.37
CA LYS A 87 6.23 -20.52 6.40
C LYS A 87 6.24 -19.16 5.70
N GLN A 88 5.06 -18.59 5.53
CA GLN A 88 4.92 -17.28 4.91
C GLN A 88 5.67 -16.22 5.72
N GLN A 89 6.40 -15.36 5.03
CA GLN A 89 7.07 -14.20 5.61
C GLN A 89 6.76 -12.98 4.75
N HIS A 90 6.26 -11.94 5.40
CA HIS A 90 5.90 -10.71 4.73
C HIS A 90 6.82 -9.58 5.16
N ILE A 91 7.29 -8.81 4.20
CA ILE A 91 8.01 -7.56 4.46
C ILE A 91 7.00 -6.44 4.32
N ASN A 92 6.84 -5.59 5.34
CA ASN A 92 6.01 -4.39 5.18
C ASN A 92 6.67 -3.41 4.20
N TYR A 93 5.86 -2.62 3.48
CA TYR A 93 6.37 -1.75 2.42
C TYR A 93 7.44 -0.76 2.90
N LYS A 94 7.27 -0.18 4.10
CA LYS A 94 8.27 0.73 4.68
C LYS A 94 9.64 0.07 4.80
N SER A 95 9.73 -1.13 5.37
CA SER A 95 11.00 -1.86 5.44
C SER A 95 11.56 -2.18 4.05
N TYR A 96 10.70 -2.51 3.09
CA TYR A 96 11.10 -2.75 1.71
C TYR A 96 11.72 -1.50 1.06
N THR A 97 11.14 -0.31 1.27
CA THR A 97 11.70 0.97 0.80
C THR A 97 13.04 1.32 1.46
N MET A 98 13.35 0.72 2.61
CA MET A 98 14.63 0.85 3.30
C MET A 98 15.66 -0.21 2.88
N GLY A 99 15.32 -1.09 1.92
CA GLY A 99 16.24 -2.07 1.36
C GLY A 99 16.13 -3.48 1.94
N LEU A 100 15.19 -3.76 2.85
CA LEU A 100 14.95 -5.12 3.33
C LEU A 100 14.38 -5.99 2.19
N ARG A 101 14.92 -7.19 2.00
CA ARG A 101 14.51 -8.19 1.00
C ARG A 101 14.37 -9.57 1.63
N HIS A 102 13.60 -10.46 1.00
CA HIS A 102 13.26 -11.75 1.58
C HIS A 102 14.47 -12.67 1.77
N GLU A 103 15.53 -12.54 0.95
CA GLU A 103 16.78 -13.32 1.12
C GLU A 103 17.45 -13.06 2.47
N GLN A 104 17.20 -11.89 3.07
CA GLN A 104 17.75 -11.51 4.37
C GLN A 104 16.98 -12.11 5.55
N LEU A 105 15.77 -12.66 5.33
CA LEU A 105 14.95 -13.26 6.39
C LEU A 105 15.44 -14.66 6.79
N ASN A 106 16.14 -15.35 5.88
CA ASN A 106 16.63 -16.72 6.09
C ASN A 106 17.89 -16.82 6.97
N ASN A 107 18.63 -15.71 7.16
CA ASN A 107 19.88 -15.72 7.92
C ASN A 107 19.69 -15.62 9.44
N SER A 108 18.50 -15.27 9.92
CA SER A 108 18.23 -15.06 11.35
C SER A 108 17.91 -16.34 12.13
N SER A 109 17.85 -17.50 11.46
CA SER A 109 17.49 -18.79 12.07
C SER A 109 18.68 -19.68 12.42
N ASN A 110 19.92 -19.29 12.07
CA ASN A 110 21.13 -20.08 12.31
C ASN A 110 22.01 -19.56 13.47
N GLU A 111 21.55 -18.58 14.24
CA GLU A 111 22.19 -18.19 15.50
C GLU A 111 21.39 -18.77 16.67
N LYS A 112 21.72 -20.02 17.04
CA LYS A 112 21.41 -20.61 18.35
C LYS A 112 22.69 -21.09 19.00
#